data_AF-A0A2G9U2H1-F1
#
_entry.id   AF-A0A2G9U2H1-F1
#
_cell.length_a   1.000
_cell.length_b   1.000
_cell.length_c   1.000
_cell.angle_alpha   90.00
_cell.angle_beta   90.00
_cell.angle_gamma   90.00
#
_symmetry.space_group_name_H-M   'P 1'
#
loop_
_entity.id
_entity.type
_entity.pdbx_description
1 polymer ?
#
loop_
_entity_poly.entity_id
_entity_poly.type
_entity_poly.pdbx_seq_one_letter_code
_entity_poly.pdbx_strand_id
1 'polypeptide(L)'
;MELYSDKTCVAKEMTLQNCMIIQRMRRFAAEPENFPLSCDLCTMVVDGMNLLIQQNKTDMEIAGFLTALCDDINLEQPHVCKHIVEAFTDNKPTYKVLHLSDIHIDRQYAVGSEAYCHLDDALGTYAMCCRNYADDASASRTKKKPIYVPAGPWGMPYACDLPHQTFEAALSHISKAHKDLDYILITGDFQAHDSWDYTEDLTRENIRNVTALLLGYFPKTPVYVSIGNHEGVPQDAMAPHTMPEYEQRGPQWLYTLMKEMWSNWLPQPALADVQYYLYINQVDPDATLQWLIDELVDSETKGDK
;
A
#
# COMPACT_ATOMS: atom_id res chain seq x y z
N MET A 1 -33.99 28.38 40.62
CA MET A 1 -33.06 27.75 41.58
C MET A 1 -32.60 26.44 40.91
N GLU A 2 -31.61 26.54 40.01
CA GLU A 2 -30.88 25.42 39.38
C GLU A 2 -29.83 26.04 38.44
N LEU A 3 -28.79 26.63 39.03
CA LEU A 3 -27.61 27.17 38.32
C LEU A 3 -26.30 26.51 38.83
N TYR A 4 -26.42 25.40 39.58
CA TYR A 4 -25.34 24.79 40.34
C TYR A 4 -25.29 23.26 40.20
N SER A 5 -25.31 22.73 38.96
CA SER A 5 -25.18 21.27 38.78
C SER A 5 -24.28 20.79 37.63
N ASP A 6 -23.51 21.67 36.97
CA ASP A 6 -22.51 21.22 35.98
C ASP A 6 -21.13 21.05 36.64
N LYS A 7 -20.75 19.79 36.89
CA LYS A 7 -19.53 19.39 37.60
C LYS A 7 -18.23 19.82 36.90
N THR A 8 -18.25 20.03 35.59
CA THR A 8 -17.06 20.42 34.82
C THR A 8 -16.69 21.89 34.97
N CYS A 9 -17.69 22.76 35.13
CA CYS A 9 -17.50 24.19 35.37
C CYS A 9 -16.84 24.47 36.74
N VAL A 10 -17.17 23.65 37.74
CA VAL A 10 -16.61 23.73 39.09
C VAL A 10 -15.18 23.21 39.14
N ALA A 11 -14.83 22.21 38.31
CA ALA A 11 -13.51 21.57 38.32
C ALA A 11 -12.39 22.43 37.69
N LYS A 12 -12.70 23.39 36.81
CA LYS A 12 -11.72 24.24 36.09
C LYS A 12 -11.56 25.67 36.68
N GLU A 13 -12.14 25.97 37.85
CA GLU A 13 -12.13 27.33 38.48
C GLU A 13 -12.48 28.48 37.53
N MET A 14 -13.38 28.24 36.56
CA MET A 14 -13.73 29.23 35.55
C MET A 14 -14.66 30.33 36.11
N THR A 15 -14.48 31.56 35.62
CA THR A 15 -15.41 32.65 35.92
C THR A 15 -16.82 32.33 35.42
N LEU A 16 -17.83 32.82 36.12
CA LEU A 16 -19.25 32.61 35.81
C LEU A 16 -19.62 32.99 34.36
N GLN A 17 -18.94 34.01 33.82
CA GLN A 17 -19.09 34.46 32.44
C GLN A 17 -18.49 33.49 31.43
N ASN A 18 -17.29 32.95 31.69
CA ASN A 18 -16.68 31.93 30.84
C ASN A 18 -17.46 30.61 30.90
N CYS A 19 -18.04 30.25 32.06
CA CYS A 19 -18.90 29.07 32.18
C CYS A 19 -20.19 29.18 31.37
N MET A 20 -20.84 30.34 31.35
CA MET A 20 -22.02 30.56 30.51
C MET A 20 -21.68 30.48 29.01
N ILE A 21 -20.49 30.93 28.61
CA ILE A 21 -20.01 30.83 27.23
C ILE A 21 -19.79 29.37 26.84
N ILE A 22 -19.11 28.57 27.67
CA ILE A 22 -18.89 27.14 27.40
C ILE A 22 -20.21 26.34 27.45
N GLN A 23 -21.11 26.64 28.40
CA GLN A 23 -22.43 25.99 28.45
C GLN A 23 -23.31 26.34 27.26
N ARG A 24 -23.20 27.57 26.72
CA ARG A 24 -23.74 27.89 25.40
C ARG A 24 -23.09 26.98 24.37
N MET A 25 -21.78 27.01 24.18
CA MET A 25 -21.12 26.20 23.15
C MET A 25 -21.49 24.69 23.20
N ARG A 26 -21.63 24.10 24.40
CA ARG A 26 -22.06 22.70 24.59
C ARG A 26 -23.49 22.39 24.16
N ARG A 27 -24.46 23.28 24.43
CA ARG A 27 -25.83 23.10 23.92
C ARG A 27 -25.91 23.36 22.41
N PHE A 28 -24.96 24.12 21.86
CA PHE A 28 -24.90 24.54 20.46
C PHE A 28 -24.24 23.49 19.53
N ALA A 29 -23.43 22.58 20.06
CA ALA A 29 -22.79 21.49 19.30
C ALA A 29 -23.67 20.24 19.09
N ALA A 30 -24.86 20.17 19.70
CA ALA A 30 -25.69 18.96 19.73
C ALA A 30 -26.94 18.98 18.82
N GLU A 31 -27.15 20.03 18.01
CA GLU A 31 -28.37 20.17 17.17
C GLU A 31 -28.07 20.21 15.65
N PRO A 32 -28.70 19.37 14.80
CA PRO A 32 -28.31 19.20 13.39
C PRO A 32 -28.79 20.29 12.40
N GLU A 33 -29.66 21.23 12.78
CA GLU A 33 -30.43 22.05 11.83
C GLU A 33 -29.97 23.52 11.67
N ASN A 34 -28.76 23.90 12.09
CA ASN A 34 -28.33 25.30 12.12
C ASN A 34 -27.22 25.66 11.10
N PHE A 35 -27.56 25.64 9.80
CA PHE A 35 -26.68 26.00 8.67
C PHE A 35 -26.07 27.42 8.71
N PRO A 36 -26.76 28.47 9.24
CA PRO A 36 -26.14 29.80 9.38
C PRO A 36 -25.09 29.87 10.52
N LEU A 37 -25.17 28.99 11.51
CA LEU A 37 -24.31 29.02 12.70
C LEU A 37 -23.01 28.21 12.53
N SER A 38 -22.95 27.28 11.56
CA SER A 38 -21.68 26.65 11.15
C SER A 38 -20.73 27.68 10.53
N CYS A 39 -21.26 28.71 9.86
CA CYS A 39 -20.48 29.83 9.34
C CYS A 39 -19.83 30.65 10.45
N ASP A 40 -20.55 30.96 11.54
CA ASP A 40 -20.01 31.76 12.64
C ASP A 40 -18.88 31.04 13.39
N LEU A 41 -19.06 29.74 13.64
CA LEU A 41 -18.02 28.91 14.26
C LEU A 41 -16.80 28.77 13.35
N CYS A 42 -17.02 28.50 12.06
CA CYS A 42 -15.94 28.45 11.06
C CYS A 42 -15.20 29.79 10.99
N THR A 43 -15.92 30.91 10.97
CA THR A 43 -15.33 32.25 10.95
C THR A 43 -14.49 32.50 12.21
N MET A 44 -14.99 32.13 13.40
CA MET A 44 -14.24 32.25 14.64
C MET A 44 -12.93 31.44 14.61
N VAL A 45 -12.98 30.20 14.13
CA VAL A 45 -11.81 29.33 14.01
C VAL A 45 -10.79 29.94 13.05
N VAL A 46 -11.24 30.36 11.86
CA VAL A 46 -10.40 30.95 10.81
C VAL A 46 -9.79 32.27 11.27
N ASP A 47 -10.56 33.13 11.95
CA ASP A 47 -10.06 34.39 12.49
C ASP A 47 -9.03 34.17 13.61
N GLY A 48 -9.28 33.18 14.48
CA GLY A 48 -8.32 32.76 15.51
C GLY A 48 -7.00 32.28 14.91
N MET A 49 -7.06 31.44 13.87
CA MET A 49 -5.88 31.00 13.12
C MET A 49 -5.15 32.17 12.46
N ASN A 50 -5.87 33.05 11.77
CA ASN A 50 -5.30 34.22 11.11
C ASN A 50 -4.58 35.15 12.09
N LEU A 51 -5.14 35.34 13.30
CA LEU A 51 -4.49 36.11 14.36
C LEU A 51 -3.19 35.48 14.84
N LEU A 52 -3.16 34.15 15.05
CA LEU A 52 -1.94 33.45 15.45
C LEU A 52 -0.87 33.52 14.35
N ILE A 53 -1.26 33.36 13.09
CA ILE A 53 -0.37 33.53 11.94
C ILE A 53 0.18 34.96 11.88
N GLN A 54 -0.66 35.98 12.03
CA GLN A 54 -0.24 37.39 12.07
C GLN A 54 0.70 37.71 13.24
N GLN A 55 0.56 37.00 14.36
CA GLN A 55 1.45 37.09 15.52
C GLN A 55 2.74 36.27 15.36
N ASN A 56 2.97 35.69 14.18
CA ASN A 56 4.16 34.90 13.86
C ASN A 56 4.35 33.71 14.83
N LYS A 57 3.24 33.10 15.25
CA LYS A 57 3.21 31.91 16.11
C LYS A 57 3.72 30.69 15.35
N THR A 58 4.33 29.77 16.09
CA THR A 58 4.82 28.49 15.53
C THR A 58 3.66 27.55 15.21
N ASP A 59 3.86 26.60 14.29
CA ASP A 59 2.84 25.59 13.96
C ASP A 59 2.45 24.74 15.18
N MET A 60 3.35 24.54 16.15
CA MET A 60 3.04 23.88 17.41
C MET A 60 2.10 24.70 18.30
N GLU A 61 2.27 26.03 18.33
CA GLU A 61 1.35 26.92 19.06
C GLU A 61 -0.02 26.97 18.38
N ILE A 62 -0.05 27.00 17.05
CA ILE A 62 -1.30 26.97 16.26
C ILE A 62 -2.01 25.62 16.45
N ALA A 63 -1.27 24.51 16.40
CA ALA A 63 -1.80 23.18 16.66
C ALA A 63 -2.33 23.02 18.09
N GLY A 64 -1.63 23.58 19.09
CA GLY A 64 -2.10 23.60 20.46
C GLY A 64 -3.44 24.33 20.61
N PHE A 65 -3.58 25.48 19.95
CA PHE A 65 -4.84 26.22 19.91
C PHE A 65 -5.96 25.41 19.24
N LEU A 66 -5.71 24.85 18.05
CA LEU A 66 -6.72 24.07 17.31
C LEU A 66 -7.14 22.80 18.05
N THR A 67 -6.19 22.10 18.68
CA THR A 67 -6.49 20.90 19.48
C THR A 67 -7.35 21.24 20.69
N ALA A 68 -6.98 22.29 21.42
CA ALA A 68 -7.75 22.75 22.59
C ALA A 68 -9.15 23.23 22.20
N LEU A 69 -9.28 23.97 21.10
CA LEU A 69 -10.56 24.45 20.59
C LEU A 69 -11.47 23.29 20.17
N CYS A 70 -10.93 22.28 19.47
CA CYS A 70 -11.68 21.08 19.07
C CYS A 70 -12.22 20.32 20.30
N ASP A 71 -11.42 20.19 21.35
CA ASP A 71 -11.79 19.50 22.60
C ASP A 71 -12.80 20.32 23.44
N ASP A 72 -12.56 21.61 23.63
CA ASP A 72 -13.41 22.49 24.45
C ASP A 72 -14.83 22.67 23.85
N ILE A 73 -14.92 22.58 22.53
CA ILE A 73 -16.17 22.67 21.77
C ILE A 73 -16.82 21.28 21.56
N ASN A 74 -16.14 20.21 22.01
CA ASN A 74 -16.56 18.81 21.92
C ASN A 74 -16.95 18.43 20.48
N LEU A 75 -16.15 18.88 19.51
CA LEU A 75 -16.38 18.64 18.09
C LEU A 75 -16.26 17.16 17.76
N GLU A 76 -15.25 16.50 18.34
CA GLU A 76 -14.95 15.08 18.21
C GLU A 76 -14.30 14.55 19.50
N GLN A 77 -13.98 13.26 19.54
CA GLN A 77 -13.25 12.70 20.68
C GLN A 77 -11.85 13.32 20.83
N PRO A 78 -11.32 13.47 22.07
CA PRO A 78 -10.05 14.16 22.32
C PRO A 78 -8.85 13.59 21.54
N HIS A 79 -8.82 12.27 21.35
CA HIS A 79 -7.76 11.62 20.57
C HIS A 79 -7.84 11.97 19.08
N VAL A 80 -9.04 12.08 18.51
CA VAL A 80 -9.27 12.50 17.11
C VAL A 80 -8.84 13.96 16.93
N CYS A 81 -9.28 14.85 17.81
CA CYS A 81 -8.90 16.26 17.80
C CYS A 81 -7.38 16.45 17.81
N LYS A 82 -6.68 15.70 18.67
CA LYS A 82 -5.21 15.73 18.75
C LYS A 82 -4.56 15.20 17.48
N HIS A 83 -4.92 13.99 17.04
CA HIS A 83 -4.22 13.33 15.95
C HIS A 83 -4.43 14.02 14.59
N ILE A 84 -5.64 14.53 14.32
CA ILE A 84 -5.92 15.26 13.07
C ILE A 84 -5.09 16.55 13.02
N VAL A 85 -5.14 17.38 14.06
CA VAL A 85 -4.43 18.66 14.06
C VAL A 85 -2.92 18.45 13.96
N GLU A 86 -2.40 17.50 14.73
CA GLU A 86 -0.98 17.16 14.68
C GLU A 86 -0.52 16.61 13.32
N ALA A 87 -1.39 15.96 12.54
CA ALA A 87 -1.06 15.46 11.21
C ALA A 87 -0.72 16.59 10.22
N PHE A 88 -1.17 17.82 10.48
CA PHE A 88 -0.92 19.00 9.65
C PHE A 88 0.13 19.96 10.23
N THR A 89 0.98 19.49 11.14
CA THR A 89 2.10 20.30 11.67
C THR A 89 3.38 20.03 10.90
N ASP A 90 4.03 21.08 10.39
CA ASP A 90 5.16 20.98 9.43
C ASP A 90 6.47 20.42 10.04
N ASN A 91 6.52 20.20 11.36
CA ASN A 91 7.73 19.76 12.06
C ASN A 91 7.77 18.28 12.45
N LYS A 92 6.92 17.43 11.86
CA LYS A 92 6.99 15.98 12.09
C LYS A 92 8.01 15.33 11.14
N PRO A 93 8.85 14.41 11.64
CA PRO A 93 9.60 13.52 10.78
C PRO A 93 8.63 12.80 9.85
N THR A 94 8.86 12.88 8.53
CA THR A 94 8.07 12.15 7.54
C THR A 94 8.90 11.02 6.97
N TYR A 95 8.25 9.90 6.70
CA TYR A 95 8.84 8.83 5.91
C TYR A 95 8.50 9.03 4.44
N LYS A 96 9.48 8.83 3.57
CA LYS A 96 9.30 8.76 2.13
C LYS A 96 9.43 7.33 1.67
N VAL A 97 8.29 6.75 1.32
CA VAL A 97 8.16 5.33 0.99
C VAL A 97 7.87 5.19 -0.49
N LEU A 98 8.66 4.37 -1.18
CA LEU A 98 8.31 3.91 -2.53
C LEU A 98 7.46 2.65 -2.41
N HIS A 99 6.30 2.62 -3.08
CA HIS A 99 5.44 1.44 -3.15
C HIS A 99 5.33 0.98 -4.60
N LEU A 100 5.70 -0.27 -4.86
CA LEU A 100 5.54 -0.95 -6.15
C LEU A 100 4.60 -2.14 -5.97
N SER A 101 3.75 -2.40 -6.96
CA SER A 101 2.84 -3.55 -6.99
C SER A 101 2.62 -3.97 -8.43
N ASP A 102 2.21 -5.23 -8.65
CA ASP A 102 1.74 -5.74 -9.94
C ASP A 102 2.74 -5.44 -11.07
N ILE A 103 4.00 -5.80 -10.85
CA ILE A 103 5.10 -5.45 -11.76
C ILE A 103 4.98 -6.21 -13.08
N HIS A 104 4.49 -7.45 -13.05
CA HIS A 104 4.20 -8.32 -14.20
C HIS A 104 5.20 -8.15 -15.36
N ILE A 105 6.42 -8.66 -15.16
CA ILE A 105 7.47 -8.57 -16.19
C ILE A 105 7.28 -9.68 -17.20
N ASP A 106 6.95 -9.29 -18.43
CA ASP A 106 6.93 -10.18 -19.56
C ASP A 106 8.33 -10.30 -20.19
N ARG A 107 8.97 -11.45 -19.96
CA ARG A 107 10.27 -11.80 -20.55
C ARG A 107 10.20 -12.16 -22.04
N GLN A 108 9.02 -12.51 -22.53
CA GLN A 108 8.78 -12.84 -23.93
C GLN A 108 8.15 -11.67 -24.71
N TYR A 109 8.00 -10.49 -24.08
CA TYR A 109 7.47 -9.30 -24.75
C TYR A 109 8.29 -9.00 -26.01
N ALA A 110 7.60 -8.93 -27.14
CA ALA A 110 8.21 -8.77 -28.45
C ALA A 110 7.81 -7.45 -29.09
N VAL A 111 8.75 -6.51 -29.16
CA VAL A 111 8.51 -5.24 -29.87
C VAL A 111 8.12 -5.52 -31.33
N GLY A 112 7.04 -4.88 -31.76
CA GLY A 112 6.49 -5.02 -33.09
C GLY A 112 5.50 -6.18 -33.28
N SER A 113 5.31 -7.08 -32.30
CA SER A 113 4.27 -8.13 -32.38
C SER A 113 2.86 -7.54 -32.25
N GLU A 114 1.82 -8.34 -32.48
CA GLU A 114 0.44 -7.87 -32.34
C GLU A 114 0.09 -7.56 -30.87
N ALA A 115 -0.30 -6.31 -30.61
CA ALA A 115 -0.80 -5.87 -29.31
C ALA A 115 -2.32 -6.05 -29.19
N TYR A 116 -3.08 -6.01 -30.29
CA TYR A 116 -4.53 -6.17 -30.28
C TYR A 116 -4.97 -7.54 -30.78
N CYS A 117 -4.61 -8.57 -30.03
CA CYS A 117 -4.80 -9.97 -30.42
C CYS A 117 -6.20 -10.56 -30.09
N HIS A 118 -7.11 -9.76 -29.52
CA HIS A 118 -8.47 -10.19 -29.16
C HIS A 118 -9.47 -10.24 -30.32
N LEU A 119 -9.16 -9.64 -31.47
CA LEU A 119 -10.00 -9.72 -32.68
C LEU A 119 -9.92 -11.08 -33.39
N ASP A 120 -9.21 -12.03 -32.81
CA ASP A 120 -9.05 -13.38 -33.34
C ASP A 120 -10.24 -14.28 -32.94
N ASP A 121 -11.33 -14.26 -33.70
CA ASP A 121 -12.36 -15.32 -33.66
C ASP A 121 -12.42 -16.08 -35.01
N ALA A 122 -12.55 -17.41 -35.03
CA ALA A 122 -13.72 -18.15 -34.52
C ALA A 122 -13.47 -19.21 -33.42
N LEU A 123 -12.23 -19.46 -32.95
CA LEU A 123 -11.96 -20.45 -31.89
C LEU A 123 -10.73 -20.15 -31.00
N GLY A 124 -10.21 -18.92 -30.92
CA GLY A 124 -9.02 -18.68 -30.09
C GLY A 124 -8.65 -17.23 -29.84
N THR A 125 -9.09 -16.72 -28.70
CA THR A 125 -8.47 -15.58 -28.02
C THR A 125 -7.11 -16.00 -27.47
N TYR A 126 -6.02 -15.28 -27.79
CA TYR A 126 -4.83 -15.38 -26.96
C TYR A 126 -5.17 -14.82 -25.57
N ALA A 127 -4.73 -15.50 -24.52
CA ALA A 127 -4.90 -15.00 -23.16
C ALA A 127 -4.00 -13.79 -22.87
N MET A 128 -2.90 -13.61 -23.62
CA MET A 128 -2.04 -12.43 -23.57
C MET A 128 -1.45 -12.10 -24.97
N CYS A 129 -1.34 -10.82 -25.29
CA CYS A 129 -0.81 -10.25 -26.53
C CYS A 129 0.66 -9.81 -26.37
N CYS A 130 1.20 -9.05 -27.34
CA CYS A 130 2.56 -8.53 -27.33
C CYS A 130 3.69 -9.57 -27.27
N ARG A 131 3.40 -10.80 -27.71
CA ARG A 131 4.37 -11.90 -27.84
C ARG A 131 4.37 -12.49 -29.24
N ASN A 132 5.40 -13.25 -29.55
CA ASN A 132 5.51 -14.03 -30.78
C ASN A 132 5.18 -15.51 -30.53
N TYR A 133 3.96 -15.94 -30.84
CA TYR A 133 3.55 -17.34 -30.74
C TYR A 133 3.94 -18.13 -31.99
N ALA A 134 5.22 -18.51 -32.09
CA ALA A 134 5.73 -19.22 -33.27
C ALA A 134 5.16 -20.66 -33.39
N ASP A 135 4.92 -21.33 -32.27
CA ASP A 135 4.48 -22.73 -32.23
C ASP A 135 3.01 -22.90 -32.62
N ASP A 136 2.21 -21.87 -32.41
CA ASP A 136 0.82 -21.77 -32.87
C ASP A 136 0.68 -21.86 -34.39
N ALA A 137 1.76 -21.58 -35.13
CA ALA A 137 1.78 -21.73 -36.58
C ALA A 137 1.64 -23.18 -37.07
N SER A 138 1.81 -24.18 -36.19
CA SER A 138 1.73 -25.62 -36.50
C SER A 138 0.33 -26.22 -36.30
N ALA A 139 -0.51 -25.62 -35.45
CA ALA A 139 -1.87 -26.05 -35.16
C ALA A 139 -2.89 -25.12 -35.85
N SER A 140 -3.21 -25.37 -37.13
CA SER A 140 -4.30 -24.72 -37.90
C SER A 140 -4.20 -23.18 -38.12
N ARG A 141 -3.41 -22.42 -37.36
CA ARG A 141 -3.15 -20.98 -37.58
C ARG A 141 -2.05 -20.80 -38.63
N THR A 142 -2.32 -21.23 -39.85
CA THR A 142 -1.42 -21.08 -40.99
C THR A 142 -1.20 -19.59 -41.32
N LYS A 143 -0.09 -19.05 -40.80
CA LYS A 143 0.85 -18.04 -41.34
C LYS A 143 0.29 -16.87 -42.17
N LYS A 144 0.65 -15.66 -41.69
CA LYS A 144 0.45 -14.29 -42.19
C LYS A 144 -0.83 -13.59 -41.75
N LYS A 145 -1.10 -13.57 -40.43
CA LYS A 145 -1.95 -12.52 -39.89
C LYS A 145 -1.21 -11.19 -39.99
N PRO A 146 -1.81 -10.14 -40.59
CA PRO A 146 -1.22 -8.81 -40.56
C PRO A 146 -1.18 -8.30 -39.12
N ILE A 147 -0.13 -7.56 -38.79
CA ILE A 147 -0.03 -6.86 -37.51
C ILE A 147 -0.82 -5.56 -37.67
N TYR A 148 -1.94 -5.45 -36.97
CA TYR A 148 -2.80 -4.26 -36.95
C TYR A 148 -2.28 -3.23 -35.96
N VAL A 149 -1.90 -3.67 -34.75
CA VAL A 149 -1.33 -2.80 -33.72
C VAL A 149 0.03 -3.34 -33.29
N PRO A 150 1.14 -2.76 -33.77
CA PRO A 150 2.47 -3.22 -33.39
C PRO A 150 2.79 -2.82 -31.94
N ALA A 151 3.29 -3.78 -31.17
CA ALA A 151 3.76 -3.61 -29.80
C ALA A 151 4.92 -2.60 -29.74
N GLY A 152 4.82 -1.63 -28.83
CA GLY A 152 5.83 -0.58 -28.67
C GLY A 152 7.00 -1.04 -27.82
N PRO A 153 8.12 -0.30 -27.82
CA PRO A 153 9.27 -0.67 -27.00
C PRO A 153 8.98 -0.59 -25.50
N TRP A 154 8.13 0.35 -25.05
CA TRP A 154 7.92 0.60 -23.63
C TRP A 154 6.67 -0.07 -23.03
N GLY A 155 6.03 -0.97 -23.77
CA GLY A 155 4.73 -1.53 -23.41
C GLY A 155 3.61 -1.00 -24.29
N MET A 156 2.40 -1.53 -24.08
CA MET A 156 1.21 -1.18 -24.85
C MET A 156 -0.07 -1.33 -24.01
N PRO A 157 -1.09 -0.45 -24.19
CA PRO A 157 -2.33 -0.49 -23.42
C PRO A 157 -3.34 -1.49 -23.99
N TYR A 158 -2.94 -2.76 -24.04
CA TYR A 158 -3.76 -3.90 -24.41
C TYR A 158 -3.58 -5.01 -23.37
N ALA A 159 -4.05 -6.24 -23.61
CA ALA A 159 -3.72 -7.39 -22.75
C ALA A 159 -2.26 -7.79 -22.93
N CYS A 160 -1.34 -6.92 -22.54
CA CYS A 160 0.09 -7.07 -22.60
C CYS A 160 0.67 -6.69 -21.25
N ASP A 161 1.63 -7.47 -20.78
CA ASP A 161 2.41 -7.16 -19.60
C ASP A 161 3.65 -6.33 -19.94
N LEU A 162 4.41 -5.95 -18.91
CA LEU A 162 5.49 -4.98 -19.04
C LEU A 162 6.76 -5.61 -19.64
N PRO A 163 7.35 -5.04 -20.71
CA PRO A 163 8.68 -5.44 -21.11
C PRO A 163 9.68 -5.04 -20.02
N HIS A 164 10.68 -5.90 -19.80
CA HIS A 164 11.71 -5.70 -18.77
C HIS A 164 12.33 -4.29 -18.77
N GLN A 165 12.58 -3.73 -19.95
CA GLN A 165 13.19 -2.40 -20.09
C GLN A 165 12.34 -1.27 -19.49
N THR A 166 11.01 -1.40 -19.48
CA THR A 166 10.13 -0.38 -18.87
C THR A 166 10.29 -0.37 -17.36
N PHE A 167 10.33 -1.56 -16.74
CA PHE A 167 10.57 -1.67 -15.30
C PHE A 167 11.95 -1.13 -14.93
N GLU A 168 13.00 -1.52 -15.67
CA GLU A 168 14.35 -1.02 -15.42
C GLU A 168 14.45 0.51 -15.59
N ALA A 169 13.82 1.07 -16.62
CA ALA A 169 13.79 2.51 -16.84
C ALA A 169 13.09 3.26 -15.70
N ALA A 170 12.01 2.69 -15.16
CA ALA A 170 11.32 3.24 -14.00
C ALA A 170 12.25 3.27 -12.77
N LEU A 171 12.91 2.16 -12.43
CA LEU A 171 13.86 2.12 -11.31
C LEU A 171 15.04 3.09 -11.52
N SER A 172 15.55 3.18 -12.75
CA SER A 172 16.61 4.13 -13.11
C SER A 172 16.20 5.59 -12.91
N HIS A 173 14.95 5.93 -13.23
CA HIS A 173 14.43 7.28 -13.01
C HIS A 173 14.21 7.56 -11.52
N ILE A 174 13.50 6.66 -10.82
CA ILE A 174 13.17 6.81 -9.40
C ILE A 174 14.44 6.94 -8.57
N SER A 175 15.42 6.06 -8.79
CA SER A 175 16.70 6.12 -8.06
C SER A 175 17.45 7.43 -8.28
N LYS A 176 17.26 8.14 -9.41
CA LYS A 176 17.87 9.46 -9.65
C LYS A 176 17.06 10.59 -9.01
N ALA A 177 15.74 10.52 -9.10
CA ALA A 177 14.83 11.54 -8.60
C ALA A 177 14.67 11.52 -7.08
N HIS A 178 14.77 10.35 -6.45
CA HIS A 178 14.53 10.13 -5.03
C HIS A 178 15.76 9.48 -4.39
N LYS A 179 16.58 10.30 -3.74
CA LYS A 179 17.78 9.87 -3.00
C LYS A 179 17.54 9.71 -1.50
N ASP A 180 16.34 10.06 -1.08
CA ASP A 180 15.85 10.25 0.28
C ASP A 180 14.73 9.25 0.61
N LEU A 181 14.70 8.09 -0.04
CA LEU A 181 13.76 7.02 0.30
C LEU A 181 14.21 6.32 1.58
N ASP A 182 13.30 6.22 2.55
CA ASP A 182 13.55 5.52 3.81
C ASP A 182 13.46 4.00 3.63
N TYR A 183 12.46 3.54 2.87
CA TYR A 183 12.30 2.14 2.50
C TYR A 183 11.40 1.97 1.27
N ILE A 184 11.41 0.75 0.72
CA ILE A 184 10.58 0.34 -0.42
C ILE A 184 9.65 -0.78 0.03
N LEU A 185 8.37 -0.68 -0.35
CA LEU A 185 7.38 -1.74 -0.24
C LEU A 185 7.11 -2.32 -1.62
N ILE A 186 7.11 -3.64 -1.75
CA ILE A 186 6.75 -4.33 -2.99
C ILE A 186 5.72 -5.41 -2.69
N THR A 187 4.52 -5.30 -3.26
CA THR A 187 3.40 -6.20 -2.95
C THR A 187 3.24 -7.40 -3.89
N GLY A 188 4.34 -7.90 -4.44
CA GLY A 188 4.38 -9.14 -5.25
C GLY A 188 4.01 -8.95 -6.71
N ASP A 189 3.60 -10.05 -7.36
CA ASP A 189 3.18 -10.14 -8.75
C ASP A 189 4.25 -9.67 -9.74
N PHE A 190 5.39 -10.36 -9.69
CA PHE A 190 6.53 -10.17 -10.60
C PHE A 190 6.36 -10.88 -11.95
N GLN A 191 5.66 -12.02 -11.97
CA GLN A 191 5.49 -12.84 -13.17
C GLN A 191 4.39 -12.29 -14.07
N ALA A 192 4.52 -12.45 -15.39
CA ALA A 192 3.47 -12.07 -16.33
C ALA A 192 2.25 -13.01 -16.25
N HIS A 193 1.18 -12.64 -16.96
CA HIS A 193 -0.07 -13.37 -17.13
C HIS A 193 0.06 -14.48 -18.20
N ASP A 194 1.19 -15.17 -18.24
CA ASP A 194 1.45 -16.36 -19.07
C ASP A 194 1.41 -17.65 -18.24
N SER A 195 0.36 -17.81 -17.45
CA SER A 195 0.14 -18.93 -16.54
C SER A 195 -0.01 -20.30 -17.21
N TRP A 196 0.12 -20.38 -18.54
CA TRP A 196 0.24 -21.63 -19.29
C TRP A 196 1.69 -22.01 -19.62
N ASP A 197 2.67 -21.09 -19.48
CA ASP A 197 4.06 -21.24 -19.95
C ASP A 197 5.14 -20.89 -18.89
N TYR A 198 4.76 -20.39 -17.71
CA TYR A 198 5.65 -20.28 -16.54
C TYR A 198 6.08 -21.65 -15.93
N THR A 199 7.27 -21.67 -15.31
CA THR A 199 7.82 -22.82 -14.58
C THR A 199 8.52 -22.33 -13.32
N GLU A 200 8.80 -23.21 -12.34
CA GLU A 200 9.54 -22.81 -11.13
C GLU A 200 10.87 -22.13 -11.46
N ASP A 201 11.57 -22.61 -12.50
CA ASP A 201 12.87 -22.07 -12.90
C ASP A 201 12.75 -20.67 -13.52
N LEU A 202 11.73 -20.44 -14.35
CA LEU A 202 11.45 -19.10 -14.89
C LEU A 202 11.06 -18.12 -13.77
N THR A 203 10.23 -18.54 -12.82
CA THR A 203 9.86 -17.73 -11.66
C THR A 203 11.09 -17.39 -10.80
N ARG A 204 11.95 -18.39 -10.52
CA ARG A 204 13.23 -18.19 -9.80
C ARG A 204 14.12 -17.17 -10.51
N GLU A 205 14.29 -17.32 -11.81
CA GLU A 205 15.10 -16.41 -12.62
C GLU A 205 14.54 -14.98 -12.56
N ASN A 206 13.23 -14.82 -12.71
CA ASN A 206 12.61 -13.51 -12.73
C ASN A 206 12.74 -12.79 -11.37
N ILE A 207 12.46 -13.48 -10.25
CA ILE A 207 12.63 -12.91 -8.90
C ILE A 207 14.09 -12.55 -8.63
N ARG A 208 15.06 -13.40 -9.03
CA ARG A 208 16.49 -13.08 -8.88
C ARG A 208 16.90 -11.87 -9.71
N ASN A 209 16.39 -11.74 -10.93
CA ASN A 209 16.65 -10.59 -11.78
C ASN A 209 16.06 -9.30 -11.20
N VAL A 210 14.83 -9.34 -10.68
CA VAL A 210 14.21 -8.19 -9.99
C VAL A 210 15.02 -7.83 -8.76
N THR A 211 15.43 -8.81 -7.96
CA THR A 211 16.29 -8.61 -6.79
C THR A 211 17.60 -7.91 -7.17
N ALA A 212 18.27 -8.36 -8.24
CA ALA A 212 19.51 -7.75 -8.72
C ALA A 212 19.32 -6.30 -9.16
N LEU A 213 18.22 -5.98 -9.84
CA LEU A 213 17.88 -4.61 -10.22
C LEU A 213 17.66 -3.72 -8.99
N LEU A 214 16.91 -4.20 -8.00
CA LEU A 214 16.65 -3.46 -6.76
C LEU A 214 17.95 -3.16 -6.01
N LEU A 215 18.82 -4.16 -5.86
CA LEU A 215 20.13 -3.98 -5.23
C LEU A 215 21.03 -3.01 -6.00
N GLY A 216 20.95 -3.03 -7.34
CA GLY A 216 21.73 -2.13 -8.19
C GLY A 216 21.28 -0.67 -8.09
N TYR A 217 19.97 -0.42 -8.14
CA TYR A 217 19.41 0.94 -8.14
C TYR A 217 19.22 1.52 -6.73
N PHE A 218 19.00 0.68 -5.72
CA PHE A 218 18.73 1.08 -4.33
C PHE A 218 19.63 0.34 -3.32
N PRO A 219 20.96 0.42 -3.44
CA PRO A 219 21.90 -0.42 -2.66
C PRO A 219 21.91 -0.18 -1.15
N LYS A 220 21.27 0.90 -0.68
CA LYS A 220 21.24 1.30 0.74
C LYS A 220 19.83 1.41 1.31
N THR A 221 18.81 1.17 0.48
CA THR A 221 17.42 1.32 0.89
C THR A 221 16.86 -0.07 1.17
N PRO A 222 16.33 -0.35 2.36
CA PRO A 222 15.72 -1.64 2.66
C PRO A 222 14.45 -1.83 1.82
N VAL A 223 14.23 -3.08 1.38
CA VAL A 223 13.06 -3.47 0.61
C VAL A 223 12.29 -4.53 1.39
N TYR A 224 11.01 -4.26 1.62
CA TYR A 224 10.06 -5.20 2.19
C TYR A 224 9.14 -5.68 1.08
N VAL A 225 9.04 -7.00 0.93
CA VAL A 225 8.29 -7.61 -0.17
C VAL A 225 7.18 -8.45 0.42
N SER A 226 6.06 -8.63 -0.27
CA SER A 226 5.09 -9.70 -0.03
C SER A 226 5.01 -10.62 -1.25
N ILE A 227 4.52 -11.83 -1.05
CA ILE A 227 4.25 -12.77 -2.15
C ILE A 227 2.90 -12.42 -2.77
N GLY A 228 2.85 -12.26 -4.08
CA GLY A 228 1.63 -12.13 -4.86
C GLY A 228 1.14 -13.49 -5.35
N ASN A 229 -0.03 -13.51 -5.99
CA ASN A 229 -0.65 -14.76 -6.40
C ASN A 229 0.00 -15.34 -7.67
N HIS A 230 0.71 -14.52 -8.45
CA HIS A 230 1.44 -14.94 -9.67
C HIS A 230 2.81 -15.58 -9.41
N GLU A 231 3.31 -15.61 -8.17
CA GLU A 231 4.59 -16.25 -7.85
C GLU A 231 4.51 -17.79 -7.77
N GLY A 232 3.31 -18.34 -7.62
CA GLY A 232 3.10 -19.79 -7.51
C GLY A 232 3.27 -20.50 -8.85
N VAL A 233 3.71 -21.76 -8.80
CA VAL A 233 3.69 -22.63 -9.98
C VAL A 233 2.97 -23.94 -9.63
N PRO A 234 1.74 -24.17 -10.09
CA PRO A 234 0.91 -23.22 -10.86
C PRO A 234 0.51 -21.97 -10.05
N GLN A 235 0.04 -20.94 -10.73
CA GLN A 235 -0.47 -19.67 -10.22
C GLN A 235 -1.49 -19.96 -9.13
N ASP A 236 -1.50 -19.10 -8.11
CA ASP A 236 -2.32 -19.22 -6.91
C ASP A 236 -2.01 -20.47 -6.05
N ALA A 237 -1.09 -21.37 -6.47
CA ALA A 237 -0.76 -22.59 -5.74
C ALA A 237 0.18 -22.33 -4.56
N MET A 238 -0.36 -21.69 -3.55
CA MET A 238 0.32 -21.43 -2.28
C MET A 238 -0.22 -22.37 -1.21
N ALA A 239 0.10 -23.66 -1.25
CA ALA A 239 -0.49 -24.64 -0.32
C ALA A 239 -0.15 -24.34 1.17
N PRO A 240 -1.07 -24.57 2.12
CA PRO A 240 -0.80 -24.40 3.55
C PRO A 240 0.06 -25.56 4.09
N HIS A 241 0.82 -25.31 5.16
CA HIS A 241 1.71 -26.31 5.77
C HIS A 241 0.97 -27.53 6.33
N THR A 242 -0.34 -27.38 6.59
CA THR A 242 -1.23 -28.46 7.07
C THR A 242 -1.64 -29.44 5.97
N MET A 243 -1.34 -29.16 4.70
CA MET A 243 -1.67 -30.06 3.60
C MET A 243 -0.93 -31.41 3.76
N PRO A 244 -1.61 -32.58 3.68
CA PRO A 244 -0.95 -33.88 3.84
C PRO A 244 0.22 -34.15 2.88
N GLU A 245 0.17 -33.58 1.68
CA GLU A 245 1.20 -33.69 0.64
C GLU A 245 2.15 -32.48 0.60
N TYR A 246 2.19 -31.64 1.65
CA TYR A 246 2.93 -30.38 1.67
C TYR A 246 4.40 -30.58 1.27
N GLU A 247 5.11 -31.54 1.88
CA GLU A 247 6.51 -31.83 1.54
C GLU A 247 6.76 -32.23 0.07
N GLN A 248 5.74 -32.68 -0.65
CA GLN A 248 5.85 -33.13 -2.03
C GLN A 248 5.42 -32.07 -3.05
N ARG A 249 4.47 -31.21 -2.67
CA ARG A 249 3.75 -30.32 -3.59
C ARG A 249 3.60 -28.87 -3.08
N GLY A 250 4.16 -28.57 -1.92
CA GLY A 250 4.13 -27.23 -1.35
C GLY A 250 5.06 -26.28 -2.10
N PRO A 251 4.89 -24.97 -1.90
CA PRO A 251 5.75 -23.95 -2.48
C PRO A 251 7.02 -23.70 -1.63
N GLN A 252 7.59 -24.72 -0.96
CA GLN A 252 8.78 -24.53 -0.10
C GLN A 252 9.96 -23.91 -0.85
N TRP A 253 10.07 -24.22 -2.15
CA TRP A 253 11.09 -23.63 -3.01
C TRP A 253 10.91 -22.12 -3.17
N LEU A 254 9.68 -21.63 -3.24
CA LEU A 254 9.36 -20.21 -3.35
C LEU A 254 9.67 -19.52 -2.02
N TYR A 255 9.28 -20.12 -0.90
CA TYR A 255 9.59 -19.61 0.44
C TYR A 255 11.10 -19.56 0.70
N THR A 256 11.86 -20.53 0.18
CA THR A 256 13.32 -20.50 0.23
C THR A 256 13.86 -19.33 -0.61
N LEU A 257 13.36 -19.16 -1.83
CA LEU A 257 13.76 -18.08 -2.73
C LEU A 257 13.43 -16.69 -2.17
N MET A 258 12.25 -16.51 -1.58
CA MET A 258 11.87 -15.24 -0.96
C MET A 258 12.73 -14.93 0.27
N LYS A 259 13.15 -15.95 1.02
CA LYS A 259 14.09 -15.80 2.14
C LYS A 259 15.49 -15.42 1.64
N GLU A 260 15.95 -16.02 0.53
CA GLU A 260 17.19 -15.60 -0.14
C GLU A 260 17.11 -14.12 -0.56
N MET A 261 16.01 -13.71 -1.17
CA MET A 261 15.76 -12.31 -1.56
C MET A 261 15.77 -11.37 -0.34
N TRP A 262 14.98 -11.65 0.70
CA TRP A 262 14.92 -10.82 1.91
C TRP A 262 16.22 -10.76 2.70
N SER A 263 17.09 -11.77 2.57
CA SER A 263 18.38 -11.79 3.29
C SER A 263 19.31 -10.63 2.93
N ASN A 264 19.02 -9.93 1.83
CA ASN A 264 19.74 -8.72 1.45
C ASN A 264 19.37 -7.48 2.29
N TRP A 265 18.21 -7.47 2.95
CA TRP A 265 17.69 -6.29 3.67
C TRP A 265 17.30 -6.58 5.13
N LEU A 266 16.97 -7.83 5.48
CA LEU A 266 16.57 -8.21 6.83
C LEU A 266 17.71 -8.86 7.60
N PRO A 267 17.85 -8.58 8.92
CA PRO A 267 18.83 -9.24 9.76
C PRO A 267 18.44 -10.71 10.01
N GLN A 268 19.42 -11.57 10.31
CA GLN A 268 19.22 -13.01 10.48
C GLN A 268 18.10 -13.41 11.46
N PRO A 269 17.91 -12.73 12.62
CA PRO A 269 16.77 -13.03 13.50
C PRO A 269 15.43 -12.81 12.81
N ALA A 270 15.26 -11.69 12.10
CA ALA A 270 14.03 -11.41 11.36
C ALA A 270 13.76 -12.45 10.26
N LEU A 271 14.80 -13.00 9.62
CA LEU A 271 14.66 -14.07 8.64
C LEU A 271 14.23 -15.42 9.24
N ALA A 272 14.42 -15.63 10.55
CA ALA A 272 13.91 -16.81 11.25
C ALA A 272 12.42 -16.68 11.54
N ASP A 273 11.95 -15.45 11.76
CA ASP A 273 10.56 -15.11 12.05
C ASP A 273 9.75 -14.77 10.79
N VAL A 274 10.39 -14.73 9.62
CA VAL A 274 9.70 -14.65 8.33
C VAL A 274 8.77 -15.85 8.21
N GLN A 275 7.47 -15.56 8.21
CA GLN A 275 6.43 -16.52 7.98
C GLN A 275 5.76 -16.26 6.64
N TYR A 276 5.41 -17.34 5.96
CA TYR A 276 4.75 -17.30 4.67
C TYR A 276 3.32 -17.76 4.86
N TYR A 277 2.39 -16.88 4.50
CA TYR A 277 0.98 -17.02 4.82
C TYR A 277 0.13 -17.15 3.56
N LEU A 278 -0.93 -17.94 3.66
CA LEU A 278 -1.93 -18.15 2.63
C LEU A 278 -3.31 -17.74 3.13
N TYR A 279 -4.18 -17.19 2.26
CA TYR A 279 -5.61 -17.07 2.52
C TYR A 279 -6.45 -17.84 1.47
N ILE A 280 -6.64 -19.15 1.64
CA ILE A 280 -7.54 -19.94 0.77
C ILE A 280 -8.39 -20.91 1.59
N ASN A 281 -9.72 -20.74 1.54
CA ASN A 281 -10.78 -21.71 1.88
C ASN A 281 -10.52 -22.67 3.07
N GLN A 282 -9.87 -22.18 4.12
CA GLN A 282 -9.58 -22.89 5.37
C GLN A 282 -9.84 -21.94 6.54
N VAL A 283 -10.14 -22.51 7.72
CA VAL A 283 -10.21 -21.74 8.96
C VAL A 283 -8.78 -21.49 9.40
N ASP A 284 -8.33 -20.23 9.25
CA ASP A 284 -7.01 -19.74 9.66
C ASP A 284 -5.82 -20.61 9.21
N PRO A 285 -5.63 -20.79 7.88
CA PRO A 285 -4.47 -21.50 7.34
C PRO A 285 -3.16 -20.93 7.90
N ASP A 286 -2.29 -21.84 8.35
CA ASP A 286 -1.01 -21.54 9.01
C ASP A 286 -1.12 -20.66 10.28
N ALA A 287 -2.31 -20.59 10.90
CA ALA A 287 -2.60 -19.74 12.05
C ALA A 287 -2.29 -18.25 11.83
N THR A 288 -2.36 -17.81 10.57
CA THR A 288 -1.97 -16.46 10.12
C THR A 288 -2.72 -15.36 10.87
N LEU A 289 -4.04 -15.48 10.98
CA LEU A 289 -4.88 -14.49 11.64
C LEU A 289 -4.68 -14.52 13.15
N GLN A 290 -4.50 -15.70 13.74
CA GLN A 290 -4.15 -15.80 15.16
C GLN A 290 -2.81 -15.12 15.44
N TRP A 291 -1.78 -15.39 14.62
CA TRP A 291 -0.48 -14.73 14.71
C TRP A 291 -0.62 -13.22 14.54
N LEU A 292 -1.36 -12.75 13.53
CA LEU A 292 -1.58 -11.33 13.30
C LEU A 292 -2.26 -10.67 14.51
N ILE A 293 -3.26 -11.32 15.11
CA ILE A 293 -3.90 -10.84 16.33
C ILE A 293 -2.87 -10.73 17.46
N ASP A 294 -2.02 -11.74 17.64
CA ASP A 294 -1.01 -11.76 18.69
C ASP A 294 0.01 -10.61 18.50
N GLU A 295 0.49 -10.37 17.28
CA GLU A 295 1.39 -9.26 16.94
C GLU A 295 0.71 -7.89 17.13
N LEU A 296 -0.56 -7.75 16.74
CA LEU A 296 -1.31 -6.50 16.92
C LEU A 296 -1.55 -6.21 18.41
N VAL A 297 -1.86 -7.22 19.22
CA VAL A 297 -2.04 -7.09 20.67
C VAL A 297 -0.71 -6.75 21.37
N ASP A 298 0.38 -7.40 20.97
CA ASP A 298 1.72 -7.10 21.48
C ASP A 298 2.14 -5.67 21.11
N SER A 299 1.90 -5.25 19.87
CA SER A 299 2.12 -3.87 19.39
C SER A 299 1.28 -2.86 20.18
N GLU A 300 0.00 -3.12 20.40
CA GLU A 300 -0.88 -2.27 21.21
C GLU A 300 -0.36 -2.14 22.65
N THR A 301 0.09 -3.25 23.23
CA THR A 301 0.64 -3.30 24.60
C THR A 301 1.93 -2.48 24.73
N LYS A 302 2.77 -2.49 23.70
CA LYS A 302 4.01 -1.69 23.62
C LYS A 302 3.78 -0.23 23.23
N GLY A 303 2.61 0.08 22.65
CA GLY A 303 2.28 1.39 22.11
C GLY A 303 2.82 1.66 20.71
N ASP A 304 3.17 0.60 19.97
CA ASP A 304 3.69 0.66 18.60
C ASP A 304 2.56 0.97 17.58
N LYS A 305 2.94 1.28 16.33
CA LYS A 305 2.04 1.68 15.22
C LYS A 305 2.42 1.01 13.91
#